data_AF-A0A285U0Z0-F1
#
_entry.id   AF-A0A285U0Z0-F1
#
_cell.length_a   1.000
_cell.length_b   1.000
_cell.length_c   1.000
_cell.angle_alpha   90.00
_cell.angle_beta   90.00
_cell.angle_gamma   90.00
#
_symmetry.space_group_name_H-M   'P 1'
#
loop_
_entity.id
_entity.type
_entity.pdbx_description
1 polymer ?
#
loop_
_entity_poly.entity_id
_entity_poly.type
_entity_poly.pdbx_seq_one_letter_code
_entity_poly.pdbx_strand_id
1 'polypeptide(L)'
;MPLSPLDIHNKEFTRGFRGYVEDEVNEFLDQVIKDYEIILREKKELEEKIKTMTERMSHYNTLEETLQKSIVVAQEAAEEVRRNAQQEAKLIIKEAEKNADRIINEALTKSRKIAIEINDLKKQSKVFRNRFKMLVEAQLDMLKSDDWNTLMEYDIGLTEIQDHQKRVEDEMYQADSYNNNSFYDEENEDKREISDDELKHLL
;
A
#
# COMPACT_ATOMS: atom_id res chain seq x y z
N MET A 1 79.45 -10.23 -54.61
CA MET A 1 78.32 -10.80 -55.36
C MET A 1 78.73 -12.18 -55.83
N PRO A 2 77.92 -13.22 -55.61
CA PRO A 2 78.14 -14.49 -56.29
C PRO A 2 77.95 -14.33 -57.80
N LEU A 3 78.66 -15.11 -58.60
CA LEU A 3 78.53 -15.14 -60.06
C LEU A 3 77.07 -15.45 -60.46
N SER A 4 76.55 -14.83 -61.50
CA SER A 4 75.28 -15.25 -62.11
C SER A 4 75.53 -16.42 -63.08
N PRO A 5 74.50 -17.24 -63.39
CA PRO A 5 74.60 -18.26 -64.43
C PRO A 5 75.09 -17.69 -65.77
N LEU A 6 74.70 -16.45 -66.09
CA LEU A 6 75.14 -15.72 -67.27
C LEU A 6 76.62 -15.33 -67.21
N ASP A 7 77.14 -15.00 -66.02
CA ASP A 7 78.56 -14.70 -65.82
C ASP A 7 79.44 -15.95 -65.96
N ILE A 8 78.89 -17.13 -65.61
CA ILE A 8 79.57 -18.42 -65.80
C ILE A 8 79.58 -18.80 -67.28
N HIS A 9 78.46 -18.59 -68.00
CA HIS A 9 78.36 -18.85 -69.44
C HIS A 9 79.29 -17.95 -70.28
N ASN A 10 79.40 -16.67 -69.92
CA ASN A 10 80.23 -15.72 -70.67
C ASN A 10 81.71 -15.73 -70.25
N LYS A 11 82.14 -16.71 -69.44
CA LYS A 11 83.49 -16.75 -68.90
C LYS A 11 84.47 -17.34 -69.92
N GLU A 12 85.34 -16.50 -70.47
CA GLU A 12 86.47 -16.97 -71.28
C GLU A 12 87.70 -17.27 -70.41
N PHE A 13 88.35 -18.39 -70.68
CA PHE A 13 89.58 -18.83 -70.02
C PHE A 13 90.80 -18.63 -70.93
N THR A 14 91.92 -18.20 -70.36
CA THR A 14 93.18 -18.06 -71.10
C THR A 14 93.82 -19.43 -71.37
N ARG A 15 94.30 -19.64 -72.60
CA ARG A 15 94.96 -20.90 -73.00
C ARG A 15 96.42 -20.93 -72.55
N GLY A 16 96.86 -22.05 -71.97
CA GLY A 16 98.25 -22.29 -71.53
C GLY A 16 98.83 -23.58 -72.08
N PHE A 17 100.17 -23.72 -72.09
CA PHE A 17 100.90 -24.84 -72.71
C PHE A 17 100.57 -26.24 -72.13
N ARG A 18 99.91 -26.30 -70.97
CA ARG A 18 99.32 -27.49 -70.33
C ARG A 18 98.03 -27.09 -69.61
N GLY A 19 96.88 -27.13 -70.30
CA GLY A 19 95.57 -26.79 -69.75
C GLY A 19 94.61 -27.97 -69.74
N TYR A 20 93.44 -27.78 -69.11
CA TYR A 20 92.32 -28.71 -69.20
C TYR A 20 91.75 -28.74 -70.61
N VAL A 21 91.07 -29.84 -70.96
CA VAL A 21 90.38 -29.99 -72.24
C VAL A 21 89.17 -29.05 -72.26
N GLU A 22 89.11 -28.17 -73.25
CA GLU A 22 88.11 -27.11 -73.35
C GLU A 22 86.68 -27.66 -73.43
N ASP A 23 86.47 -28.74 -74.21
CA ASP A 23 85.17 -29.38 -74.37
C ASP A 23 84.64 -29.99 -73.07
N GLU A 24 85.49 -30.72 -72.32
CA GLU A 24 85.11 -31.31 -71.03
C GLU A 24 84.80 -30.23 -69.97
N VAL A 25 85.57 -29.13 -69.98
CA VAL A 25 85.33 -27.99 -69.09
C VAL A 25 84.00 -27.31 -69.44
N ASN A 26 83.70 -27.10 -70.72
CA ASN A 26 82.45 -26.49 -71.14
C ASN A 26 81.23 -27.35 -70.79
N GLU A 27 81.30 -28.67 -70.99
CA GLU A 27 80.21 -29.60 -70.61
C GLU A 27 79.97 -29.60 -69.09
N PHE A 28 81.04 -29.53 -68.29
CA PHE A 28 80.93 -29.37 -66.84
C PHE A 28 80.34 -28.00 -66.45
N LEU A 29 80.75 -26.91 -67.10
CA LEU A 29 80.21 -25.57 -66.85
C LEU A 29 78.72 -25.49 -67.20
N ASP A 30 78.26 -26.15 -68.27
CA ASP A 30 76.84 -26.24 -68.61
C ASP A 30 76.02 -26.93 -67.51
N GLN A 31 76.56 -28.00 -66.91
CA GLN A 31 75.92 -28.66 -65.77
C GLN A 31 75.89 -27.75 -64.54
N VAL A 32 77.01 -27.07 -64.24
CA VAL A 32 77.08 -26.10 -63.14
C VAL A 32 76.09 -24.96 -63.32
N ILE A 33 75.94 -24.42 -64.54
CA ILE A 33 74.97 -23.36 -64.87
C ILE A 33 73.55 -23.82 -64.54
N LYS A 34 73.15 -25.02 -64.99
CA LYS A 34 71.83 -25.60 -64.71
C LYS A 34 71.56 -25.76 -63.22
N ASP A 35 72.49 -26.35 -62.49
CA ASP A 35 72.34 -26.58 -61.05
C ASP A 35 72.28 -25.24 -60.29
N TYR A 36 73.06 -24.24 -60.73
CA TYR A 36 73.04 -22.91 -60.14
C TYR A 36 71.73 -22.16 -60.40
N GLU A 37 71.13 -22.31 -61.58
CA GLU A 37 69.80 -21.78 -61.88
C GLU A 37 68.71 -22.40 -61.00
N ILE A 38 68.77 -23.72 -60.77
CA ILE A 38 67.85 -24.43 -59.88
C ILE A 38 67.97 -23.87 -58.46
N ILE A 39 69.19 -23.77 -57.94
CA ILE A 39 69.45 -23.24 -56.58
C ILE A 39 68.96 -21.80 -56.45
N LEU A 40 69.20 -20.95 -57.45
CA LEU A 40 68.74 -19.55 -57.41
C LEU A 40 67.20 -19.46 -57.40
N ARG A 41 66.52 -20.34 -58.15
CA ARG A 41 65.06 -20.42 -58.15
C ARG A 41 64.52 -20.88 -56.81
N GLU A 42 65.06 -21.97 -56.27
CA GLU A 42 64.68 -22.49 -54.95
C GLU A 42 64.92 -21.47 -53.83
N LYS A 43 66.07 -20.79 -53.86
CA LYS A 43 66.38 -19.71 -52.92
C LYS A 43 65.30 -18.62 -52.97
N LYS A 44 64.92 -18.17 -54.17
CA LYS A 44 63.89 -17.14 -54.33
C LYS A 44 62.53 -17.61 -53.80
N GLU A 45 62.14 -18.86 -54.10
CA GLU A 45 60.89 -19.44 -53.57
C GLU A 45 60.91 -19.56 -52.04
N LEU A 46 62.04 -19.95 -51.45
CA LEU A 46 62.20 -20.04 -50.00
C LEU A 46 62.17 -18.66 -49.34
N GLU A 47 62.84 -17.66 -49.93
CA GLU A 47 62.79 -16.27 -49.45
C GLU A 47 61.36 -15.71 -49.48
N GLU A 48 60.59 -16.01 -50.53
CA GLU A 48 59.19 -15.61 -50.63
C GLU A 48 58.32 -16.32 -49.59
N LYS A 49 58.50 -17.64 -49.38
CA LYS A 49 57.82 -18.38 -48.31
C LYS A 49 58.14 -17.83 -46.92
N ILE A 50 59.41 -17.54 -46.64
CA ILE A 50 59.85 -16.97 -45.37
C ILE A 50 59.19 -15.61 -45.15
N LYS A 51 59.15 -14.77 -46.18
CA LYS A 51 58.49 -13.46 -46.12
C LYS A 51 57.01 -13.62 -45.76
N THR A 52 56.26 -14.47 -46.47
CA THR A 52 54.84 -14.70 -46.18
C THR A 52 54.62 -15.30 -44.80
N MET A 53 55.44 -16.25 -44.35
CA MET A 53 55.35 -16.82 -43.01
C MET A 53 55.62 -15.77 -41.93
N THR A 54 56.60 -14.90 -42.14
CA THR A 54 56.95 -13.81 -41.21
C THR A 54 55.82 -12.79 -41.10
N GLU A 55 55.20 -12.42 -42.23
CA GLU A 55 54.02 -11.55 -42.25
C GLU A 55 52.84 -12.16 -41.49
N ARG A 56 52.56 -13.45 -41.70
CA ARG A 56 51.51 -14.17 -40.97
C ARG A 56 51.79 -14.26 -39.48
N MET A 57 53.04 -14.52 -39.09
CA MET A 57 53.43 -14.58 -37.68
C MET A 57 53.28 -13.22 -37.00
N SER A 58 53.67 -12.14 -37.67
CA SER A 58 53.42 -10.77 -37.19
C SER A 58 51.93 -10.48 -37.00
N HIS A 59 51.09 -10.92 -37.95
CA HIS A 59 49.63 -10.80 -37.83
C HIS A 59 49.08 -11.59 -36.63
N TYR A 60 49.55 -12.82 -36.41
CA TYR A 60 49.13 -13.60 -35.25
C TYR A 60 49.58 -12.99 -33.92
N ASN A 61 50.78 -12.44 -33.84
CA ASN A 61 51.26 -11.77 -32.63
C ASN A 61 50.39 -10.54 -32.29
N THR A 62 50.02 -9.74 -33.29
CA THR A 62 49.13 -8.59 -33.06
C THR A 62 47.71 -9.00 -32.67
N LEU A 63 47.21 -10.11 -33.24
CA LEU A 63 45.93 -10.70 -32.85
C LEU A 63 45.96 -11.23 -31.41
N GLU A 64 47.03 -11.93 -31.02
CA GLU A 64 47.23 -12.43 -29.65
C GLU A 64 47.27 -11.28 -28.65
N GLU A 65 48.03 -10.22 -28.94
CA GLU A 65 48.09 -9.03 -28.08
C GLU A 65 46.71 -8.38 -27.92
N THR A 66 45.96 -8.26 -29.03
CA THR A 66 44.61 -7.68 -29.02
C THR A 66 43.64 -8.55 -28.22
N LEU A 67 43.71 -9.86 -28.40
CA LEU A 67 42.89 -10.83 -27.66
C LEU A 67 43.20 -10.76 -26.16
N GLN A 68 44.48 -10.72 -25.78
CA GLN A 68 44.88 -10.62 -24.39
C GLN A 68 44.39 -9.32 -23.75
N LYS A 69 44.53 -8.17 -24.45
CA LYS A 69 43.94 -6.89 -23.99
C LYS A 69 42.42 -6.98 -23.83
N SER A 70 41.73 -7.60 -24.78
CA SER A 70 40.27 -7.76 -24.72
C SER A 70 39.83 -8.61 -23.52
N ILE A 71 40.59 -9.67 -23.20
CA ILE A 71 40.32 -10.52 -22.02
C ILE A 71 40.47 -9.71 -20.73
N VAL A 72 41.53 -8.91 -20.61
CA VAL A 72 41.76 -8.07 -19.42
C VAL A 72 40.62 -7.07 -19.25
N VAL A 73 40.24 -6.37 -20.32
CA VAL A 73 39.11 -5.42 -20.28
C VAL A 73 37.80 -6.11 -19.91
N ALA A 74 37.55 -7.31 -20.44
CA ALA A 74 36.36 -8.09 -20.09
C ALA A 74 36.36 -8.51 -18.61
N GLN A 75 37.52 -8.88 -18.05
CA GLN A 75 37.67 -9.21 -16.63
C GLN A 75 37.44 -7.99 -15.74
N GLU A 76 38.04 -6.85 -16.07
CA GLU A 76 37.85 -5.59 -15.33
C GLU A 76 36.39 -5.15 -15.34
N ALA A 77 35.73 -5.20 -16.51
CA ALA A 77 34.30 -4.89 -16.63
C ALA A 77 33.43 -5.84 -15.79
N ALA A 78 33.75 -7.15 -15.80
CA ALA A 78 33.03 -8.13 -14.99
C ALA A 78 33.22 -7.87 -13.48
N GLU A 79 34.44 -7.53 -13.05
CA GLU A 79 34.71 -7.17 -11.66
C GLU A 79 34.00 -5.89 -11.23
N GLU A 80 33.97 -4.88 -12.10
CA GLU A 80 33.26 -3.63 -11.86
C GLU A 80 31.76 -3.86 -11.68
N VAL A 81 31.13 -4.63 -12.59
CA VAL A 81 29.71 -5.01 -12.48
C VAL A 81 29.46 -5.77 -11.18
N ARG A 82 30.31 -6.74 -10.83
CA ARG A 82 30.19 -7.49 -9.58
C ARG A 82 30.28 -6.57 -8.36
N ARG A 83 31.24 -5.63 -8.35
CA ARG A 83 31.44 -4.69 -7.25
C ARG A 83 30.24 -3.76 -7.08
N ASN A 84 29.73 -3.21 -8.17
CA ASN A 84 28.59 -2.31 -8.17
C ASN A 84 27.33 -3.04 -7.68
N ALA A 85 27.05 -4.24 -8.20
CA ALA A 85 25.93 -5.06 -7.76
C ALA A 85 26.01 -5.41 -6.26
N GLN A 86 27.21 -5.71 -5.74
CA GLN A 86 27.41 -5.96 -4.31
C GLN A 86 27.17 -4.72 -3.44
N GLN A 87 27.59 -3.54 -3.90
CA GLN A 87 27.34 -2.29 -3.18
C GLN A 87 25.85 -1.94 -3.18
N GLU A 88 25.20 -2.06 -4.33
CA GLU A 88 23.76 -1.82 -4.48
C GLU A 88 22.94 -2.78 -3.62
N ALA A 89 23.27 -4.08 -3.63
CA ALA A 89 22.62 -5.06 -2.77
C ALA A 89 22.75 -4.71 -1.28
N LYS A 90 23.92 -4.26 -0.83
CA LYS A 90 24.11 -3.80 0.56
C LYS A 90 23.28 -2.57 0.89
N LEU A 91 23.15 -1.62 -0.05
CA LEU A 91 22.31 -0.44 0.14
C LEU A 91 20.83 -0.81 0.23
N ILE A 92 20.36 -1.69 -0.65
CA ILE A 92 18.98 -2.18 -0.65
C ILE A 92 18.66 -2.86 0.70
N ILE A 93 19.54 -3.74 1.19
CA ILE A 93 19.35 -4.41 2.48
C ILE A 93 19.27 -3.37 3.61
N LYS A 94 20.22 -2.42 3.65
CA LYS A 94 20.26 -1.39 4.69
C LYS A 94 19.01 -0.48 4.66
N GLU A 95 18.52 -0.15 3.48
CA GLU A 95 17.30 0.65 3.32
C GLU A 95 16.06 -0.13 3.73
N ALA A 96 15.97 -1.41 3.36
CA ALA A 96 14.90 -2.31 3.76
C ALA A 96 14.85 -2.48 5.29
N GLU A 97 16.00 -2.69 5.94
CA GLU A 97 16.12 -2.75 7.40
C GLU A 97 15.62 -1.46 8.05
N LYS A 98 16.10 -0.29 7.59
CA LYS A 98 15.66 1.01 8.11
C LYS A 98 14.16 1.23 7.93
N ASN A 99 13.60 0.82 6.80
CA ASN A 99 12.17 0.95 6.54
C ASN A 99 11.35 0.00 7.43
N ALA A 100 11.82 -1.23 7.63
CA ALA A 100 11.20 -2.19 8.54
C ALA A 100 11.19 -1.65 9.98
N ASP A 101 12.32 -1.13 10.46
CA ASP A 101 12.42 -0.49 11.78
C ASP A 101 11.44 0.67 11.92
N ARG A 102 11.32 1.51 10.89
CA ARG A 102 10.35 2.61 10.88
C ARG A 102 8.92 2.10 11.01
N ILE A 103 8.53 1.10 10.21
CA ILE A 103 7.18 0.51 10.23
C ILE A 103 6.90 -0.09 11.61
N ILE A 104 7.84 -0.82 12.20
CA ILE A 104 7.70 -1.41 13.53
C ILE A 104 7.50 -0.31 14.59
N ASN A 105 8.33 0.74 14.57
CA ASN A 105 8.22 1.84 15.53
C ASN A 105 6.88 2.60 15.39
N GLU A 106 6.43 2.85 14.16
CA GLU A 106 5.12 3.45 13.91
C GLU A 106 3.98 2.57 14.43
N ALA A 107 4.04 1.26 14.18
CA ALA A 107 3.06 0.29 14.66
C ALA A 107 3.03 0.21 16.20
N LEU A 108 4.19 0.17 16.86
CA LEU A 108 4.30 0.18 18.32
C LEU A 108 3.76 1.46 18.92
N THR A 109 4.00 2.60 18.28
CA THR A 109 3.48 3.91 18.74
C THR A 109 1.96 3.95 18.63
N LYS A 110 1.40 3.52 17.50
CA LYS A 110 -0.06 3.41 17.30
C LYS A 110 -0.68 2.44 18.31
N SER A 111 -0.07 1.28 18.53
CA SER A 111 -0.54 0.30 19.52
C SER A 111 -0.59 0.88 20.93
N ARG A 112 0.48 1.59 21.35
CA ARG A 112 0.49 2.28 22.65
C ARG A 112 -0.60 3.34 22.75
N LYS A 113 -0.81 4.13 21.71
CA LYS A 113 -1.88 5.15 21.68
C LYS A 113 -3.27 4.51 21.85
N ILE A 114 -3.56 3.45 21.09
CA ILE A 114 -4.81 2.71 21.19
C ILE A 114 -4.99 2.12 22.60
N ALA A 115 -3.93 1.57 23.20
CA ALA A 115 -4.00 1.03 24.56
C ALA A 115 -4.35 2.10 25.61
N ILE A 116 -3.82 3.33 25.44
CA ILE A 116 -4.17 4.47 26.29
C ILE A 116 -5.65 4.86 26.08
N GLU A 117 -6.09 5.01 24.83
CA GLU A 117 -7.48 5.34 24.49
C GLU A 117 -8.47 4.30 25.05
N ILE A 118 -8.15 3.01 24.98
CA ILE A 118 -8.97 1.93 25.56
C ILE A 118 -9.09 2.11 27.08
N ASN A 119 -7.99 2.43 27.77
CA ASN A 119 -8.02 2.61 29.22
C ASN A 119 -8.85 3.84 29.62
N ASP A 120 -8.75 4.93 28.87
CA ASP A 120 -9.55 6.12 29.14
C ASP A 120 -11.03 5.89 28.84
N LEU A 121 -11.37 5.19 27.76
CA LEU A 121 -12.74 4.80 27.47
C LEU A 121 -13.32 3.89 28.56
N LYS A 122 -12.54 2.95 29.10
CA LYS A 122 -12.95 2.12 30.25
C LYS A 122 -13.24 2.97 31.49
N LYS A 123 -12.41 3.97 31.79
CA LYS A 123 -12.66 4.90 32.91
C LYS A 123 -13.95 5.68 32.68
N GLN A 124 -14.14 6.24 31.48
CA GLN A 124 -15.35 6.98 31.12
C GLN A 124 -16.60 6.10 31.23
N SER A 125 -16.54 4.86 30.75
CA SER A 125 -17.63 3.87 30.88
C SER A 125 -17.97 3.59 32.36
N LYS A 126 -16.96 3.43 33.23
CA LYS A 126 -17.17 3.24 34.67
C LYS A 126 -17.85 4.46 35.32
N VAL A 127 -17.40 5.67 34.97
CA VAL A 127 -18.00 6.92 35.47
C VAL A 127 -19.44 7.06 34.99
N PHE A 128 -19.69 6.82 33.70
CA PHE A 128 -21.03 6.85 33.12
C PHE A 128 -21.96 5.85 33.81
N ARG A 129 -21.51 4.60 33.98
CA ARG A 129 -22.27 3.55 34.69
C ARG A 129 -22.65 3.99 36.10
N ASN A 130 -21.71 4.56 36.85
CA ASN A 130 -21.98 5.04 38.20
C ASN A 130 -22.97 6.21 38.20
N ARG A 131 -22.82 7.18 37.30
CA ARG A 131 -23.77 8.30 37.15
C ARG A 131 -25.17 7.83 36.79
N PHE A 132 -25.27 6.89 35.86
CA PHE A 132 -26.55 6.31 35.45
C PHE A 132 -27.20 5.55 36.62
N LYS A 133 -26.42 4.76 37.36
CA LYS A 133 -26.90 4.08 38.57
C LYS A 133 -27.48 5.07 39.59
N MET A 134 -26.74 6.14 39.94
CA MET A 134 -27.22 7.16 40.87
C MET A 134 -28.49 7.85 40.37
N LEU A 135 -28.59 8.13 39.07
CA LEU A 135 -29.79 8.74 38.48
C LEU A 135 -31.00 7.82 38.65
N VAL A 136 -30.86 6.53 38.32
CA VAL A 136 -31.94 5.55 38.48
C VAL A 136 -32.32 5.36 39.95
N GLU A 137 -31.33 5.28 40.85
CA GLU A 137 -31.58 5.20 42.30
C GLU A 137 -32.35 6.43 42.81
N ALA A 138 -31.96 7.65 42.40
CA ALA A 138 -32.69 8.87 42.76
C ALA A 138 -34.13 8.89 42.25
N GLN A 139 -34.37 8.43 41.01
CA GLN A 139 -35.73 8.31 40.46
C GLN A 139 -36.56 7.24 41.18
N LEU A 140 -35.94 6.12 41.58
CA LEU A 140 -36.60 5.10 42.39
C LEU A 140 -36.92 5.61 43.80
N ASP A 141 -36.02 6.38 44.41
CA ASP A 141 -36.25 6.96 45.73
C ASP A 141 -37.36 8.02 45.69
N MET A 142 -37.46 8.81 44.61
CA MET A 142 -38.59 9.72 44.38
C MET A 142 -39.91 8.96 44.22
N LEU A 143 -39.94 7.79 43.55
CA LEU A 143 -41.15 6.97 43.45
C LEU A 143 -41.54 6.30 44.77
N LYS A 144 -40.55 6.05 45.64
CA LYS A 144 -40.76 5.47 46.97
C LYS A 144 -41.10 6.51 48.03
N SER A 145 -40.91 7.81 47.76
CA SER A 145 -41.32 8.83 48.71
C SER A 145 -42.84 8.83 48.84
N ASP A 146 -43.33 9.05 50.06
CA ASP A 146 -44.77 9.15 50.34
C ASP A 146 -45.45 10.32 49.63
N ASP A 147 -44.70 11.14 48.88
CA ASP A 147 -45.24 12.20 48.02
C ASP A 147 -46.21 11.63 46.97
N TRP A 148 -45.94 10.43 46.44
CA TRP A 148 -46.87 9.78 45.50
C TRP A 148 -48.13 9.27 46.19
N ASN A 149 -48.01 8.75 47.41
CA ASN A 149 -49.16 8.36 48.22
C ASN A 149 -50.03 9.58 48.54
N THR A 150 -49.39 10.70 48.90
CA THR A 150 -50.06 11.98 49.19
C THR A 150 -50.72 12.59 47.94
N LEU A 151 -50.10 12.48 46.76
CA LEU A 151 -50.68 12.94 45.50
C LEU A 151 -51.91 12.12 45.09
N MET A 152 -51.93 10.82 45.43
CA MET A 152 -53.07 9.93 45.16
C MET A 152 -54.20 10.08 46.18
N GLU A 153 -53.93 10.55 47.41
CA GLU A 153 -54.99 10.87 48.39
C GLU A 153 -55.91 12.02 47.94
N TYR A 154 -55.46 12.88 47.00
CA TYR A 154 -56.28 14.00 46.48
C TYR A 154 -57.41 13.58 45.52
N ASP A 155 -57.44 12.32 45.06
CA ASP A 155 -58.51 11.81 44.17
C ASP A 155 -59.84 11.52 44.92
N ILE A 156 -59.84 11.59 46.26
CA ILE A 156 -61.04 11.40 47.09
C ILE A 156 -62.03 12.57 46.97
N GLY A 157 -61.59 13.75 46.49
CA GLY A 157 -62.44 14.93 46.32
C GLY A 157 -63.42 14.88 45.14
N LEU A 158 -63.23 14.01 44.15
CA LEU A 158 -64.19 13.85 43.05
C LEU A 158 -65.44 13.07 43.46
N THR A 159 -65.31 12.17 44.44
CA THR A 159 -66.45 11.41 44.97
C THR A 159 -67.38 12.31 45.81
N GLU A 160 -66.82 13.26 46.56
CA GLU A 160 -67.61 14.21 47.36
C GLU A 160 -68.40 15.20 46.51
N ILE A 161 -67.89 15.60 45.33
CA ILE A 161 -68.62 16.47 44.39
C ILE A 161 -69.80 15.72 43.75
N GLN A 162 -69.61 14.45 43.38
CA GLN A 162 -70.71 13.60 42.87
C GLN A 162 -71.77 13.33 43.94
N ASP A 163 -71.36 13.07 45.18
CA ASP A 163 -72.29 12.86 46.29
C ASP A 163 -73.00 14.16 46.71
N HIS A 164 -72.36 15.33 46.60
CA HIS A 164 -73.03 16.60 46.85
C HIS A 164 -74.06 16.94 45.76
N GLN A 165 -73.77 16.67 44.49
CA GLN A 165 -74.76 16.81 43.40
C GLN A 165 -75.96 15.88 43.61
N LYS A 166 -75.74 14.63 44.03
CA LYS A 166 -76.82 13.69 44.35
C LYS A 166 -77.64 14.13 45.56
N ARG A 167 -77.00 14.63 46.62
CA ARG A 167 -77.69 15.17 47.80
C ARG A 167 -78.51 16.42 47.49
N VAL A 168 -78.03 17.30 46.61
CA VAL A 168 -78.79 18.48 46.19
C VAL A 168 -79.99 18.09 45.32
N GLU A 169 -79.86 17.09 44.44
CA GLU A 169 -81.01 16.52 43.73
C GLU A 169 -82.03 15.91 44.70
N ASP A 170 -81.59 15.08 45.66
CA ASP A 170 -82.46 14.43 46.63
C ASP A 170 -83.14 15.42 47.60
N GLU A 171 -82.46 16.50 48.01
CA GLU A 171 -83.04 17.58 48.83
C GLU A 171 -84.06 18.42 48.04
N MET A 172 -83.83 18.62 46.73
CA MET A 172 -84.78 19.33 45.87
C MET A 172 -86.07 18.52 45.66
N TYR A 173 -85.98 17.19 45.55
CA TYR A 173 -87.15 16.31 45.52
C TYR A 173 -87.88 16.20 46.87
N GLN A 174 -87.20 16.40 48.01
CA GLN A 174 -87.82 16.36 49.35
C GLN A 174 -88.46 17.69 49.76
N ALA A 175 -87.90 18.83 49.34
CA ALA A 175 -88.44 20.17 49.63
C ALA A 175 -89.86 20.38 49.07
N ASP A 176 -90.17 19.79 47.92
CA ASP A 176 -91.53 19.84 47.33
C ASP A 176 -92.55 19.00 48.10
N SER A 177 -92.12 18.04 48.93
CA SER A 177 -93.02 17.17 49.69
C SER A 177 -93.39 17.68 51.09
N TYR A 178 -92.67 18.68 51.62
CA TYR A 178 -92.87 19.20 52.98
C TYR A 178 -93.61 20.54 53.06
N ASN A 179 -93.99 21.14 51.93
CA ASN A 179 -94.74 22.41 51.92
C ASN A 179 -96.27 22.22 51.93
N ASN A 180 -96.77 21.06 52.39
CA ASN A 180 -98.20 20.79 52.45
C ASN A 180 -98.56 19.95 53.68
N ASN A 181 -98.38 20.51 54.88
CA ASN A 181 -99.19 20.23 56.08
C ASN A 181 -98.63 20.94 57.32
N SER A 182 -99.15 22.13 57.64
CA SER A 182 -99.49 22.55 59.01
C SER A 182 -99.85 24.04 59.02
N PHE A 183 -101.02 24.37 58.50
CA PHE A 183 -101.76 25.58 58.88
C PHE A 183 -103.19 25.11 59.14
N TYR A 184 -103.63 25.12 60.40
CA TYR A 184 -104.93 25.63 60.89
C TYR A 184 -105.09 25.30 62.38
N ASP A 185 -105.10 26.35 63.18
CA ASP A 185 -106.06 26.69 64.24
C ASP A 185 -105.82 28.21 64.46
N GLU A 186 -106.76 29.14 64.48
CA GLU A 186 -108.22 29.23 64.47
C GLU A 186 -108.44 30.77 64.36
N GLU A 187 -109.25 31.36 63.48
CA GLU A 187 -110.65 31.74 63.75
C GLU A 187 -111.15 32.64 62.58
N ASN A 188 -112.39 32.38 62.13
CA ASN A 188 -113.46 33.31 61.69
C ASN A 188 -113.13 34.41 60.65
N GLU A 189 -113.86 34.64 59.55
CA GLU A 189 -115.32 34.66 59.41
C GLU A 189 -115.67 34.80 57.89
N ASP A 190 -116.46 33.84 57.38
CA ASP A 190 -117.61 33.99 56.47
C ASP A 190 -117.62 35.11 55.38
N LYS A 191 -117.58 34.74 54.08
CA LYS A 191 -118.74 34.78 53.13
C LYS A 191 -118.37 34.75 51.62
N ARG A 192 -119.01 33.78 50.95
CA ARG A 192 -119.69 33.83 49.63
C ARG A 192 -118.87 33.90 48.32
N GLU A 193 -118.65 32.71 47.74
CA GLU A 193 -119.27 32.20 46.50
C GLU A 193 -119.59 33.23 45.37
N ILE A 194 -118.93 33.13 44.22
CA ILE A 194 -119.41 32.45 42.98
C ILE A 194 -118.42 32.69 41.83
N SER A 195 -118.44 31.71 40.92
CA SER A 195 -117.52 31.33 39.85
C SER A 195 -117.44 32.23 38.61
N ASP A 196 -116.40 31.91 37.84
CA ASP A 196 -116.34 31.74 36.38
C ASP A 196 -116.97 32.81 35.50
N ASP A 197 -116.11 33.62 34.89
CA ASP A 197 -115.93 33.53 33.44
C ASP A 197 -114.71 34.38 32.97
N GLU A 198 -114.15 34.00 31.82
CA GLU A 198 -113.14 34.74 31.01
C GLU A 198 -111.69 34.68 31.53
N LEU A 199 -110.84 33.73 31.12
CA LEU A 199 -110.46 33.38 29.75
C LEU A 199 -110.07 34.59 28.90
N LYS A 200 -108.78 34.61 28.52
CA LYS A 200 -108.14 35.34 27.41
C LYS A 200 -107.48 36.66 27.74
N HIS A 201 -106.15 36.63 27.63
CA HIS A 201 -105.29 37.46 26.78
C HIS A 201 -103.89 37.41 27.41
N LEU A 202 -102.78 37.15 26.72
CA LEU A 202 -102.32 37.43 25.36
C LEU A 202 -101.08 36.48 25.23
N LEU A 203 -100.94 35.65 24.19
CA LEU A 203 -100.18 36.00 22.97
C LEU A 203 -99.00 36.94 23.21
#